data_AF-A0A919PTZ9-F1
#
_entry.id   AF-A0A919PTZ9-F1
#
_cell.length_a   1.000
_cell.length_b   1.000
_cell.length_c   1.000
_cell.angle_alpha   90.00
_cell.angle_beta   90.00
_cell.angle_gamma   90.00
#
_symmetry.space_group_name_H-M   'P 1'
#
loop_
_entity.id
_entity.type
_entity.pdbx_description
1 polymer ?
#
loop_
_entity_poly.entity_id
_entity_poly.type
_entity_poly.pdbx_seq_one_letter_code
_entity_poly.pdbx_strand_id
1 'polypeptide(L)'
;MVTGAAPAALTGGLRLVLAALTLLLPRGFRDRQRAEWTADLMTMTTGRWRYLFGAARTLPALRAAARRAGLSRGPTAVAHTTGALRAPARVLLFGLGWPVLSWVLLVPLSYFLFDIPGRIARSGGGPVDPKSLWPDDGVLFWVLLPLMLTLWFGTYVALAGGWLLAATIGLAGAVVGFGGRRIWFAVAGLGLAAVALLAVTVAGFPMFNADPGYGAALLGTIAVGLGLFGRSLGRWQRGWLVVVGLAAVAVLAAHHTALGADMHAWFRD
;
A
#
# COMPACT_ATOMS: atom_id res chain seq x y z
N MET A 1 41.65 -10.91 -51.56
CA MET A 1 40.36 -10.21 -51.41
C MET A 1 39.42 -11.11 -50.63
N VAL A 2 39.17 -10.82 -49.35
CA VAL A 2 38.20 -11.57 -48.54
C VAL A 2 36.82 -10.98 -48.85
N THR A 3 35.99 -11.73 -49.58
CA THR A 3 34.59 -11.39 -49.82
C THR A 3 33.82 -11.49 -48.51
N GLY A 4 33.75 -10.39 -47.78
CA GLY A 4 32.95 -10.29 -46.56
C GLY A 4 31.47 -10.41 -46.91
N ALA A 5 30.90 -11.60 -46.69
CA ALA A 5 29.46 -11.80 -46.74
C ALA A 5 28.79 -10.80 -45.80
N ALA A 6 27.78 -10.07 -46.30
CA ALA A 6 27.05 -9.10 -45.50
C ALA A 6 26.47 -9.78 -44.25
N PRO A 7 26.55 -9.16 -43.05
CA PRO A 7 26.07 -9.76 -41.82
C PRO A 7 24.56 -10.06 -41.94
N ALA A 8 24.21 -11.34 -41.80
CA ALA A 8 22.83 -11.78 -41.94
C ALA A 8 21.99 -11.30 -40.75
N ALA A 9 21.01 -10.44 -41.04
CA ALA A 9 20.15 -9.80 -40.04
C ALA A 9 19.56 -10.82 -39.03
N LEU A 10 19.56 -10.45 -37.75
CA LEU A 10 18.93 -11.25 -36.70
C LEU A 10 17.41 -11.29 -36.89
N THR A 11 16.84 -12.49 -36.93
CA THR A 11 15.40 -12.73 -36.94
C THR A 11 14.76 -12.26 -35.62
N GLY A 12 13.45 -11.95 -35.65
CA GLY A 12 12.73 -11.45 -34.47
C GLY A 12 12.81 -12.38 -33.25
N GLY A 13 12.73 -13.70 -33.46
CA GLY A 13 12.84 -14.70 -32.39
C GLY A 13 14.22 -14.70 -31.70
N LEU A 14 15.31 -14.56 -32.46
CA LEU A 14 16.65 -14.47 -31.90
C LEU A 14 16.85 -13.20 -31.08
N ARG A 15 16.28 -12.07 -31.53
CA ARG A 15 16.32 -10.80 -30.79
C ARG A 15 15.58 -10.89 -29.46
N LEU A 16 14.42 -11.56 -29.44
CA LEU A 16 13.62 -11.72 -28.23
C LEU A 16 14.34 -12.60 -27.20
N VAL A 17 14.90 -13.73 -27.63
CA VAL A 17 15.65 -14.62 -26.73
C VAL A 17 16.93 -13.96 -26.24
N LEU A 18 17.65 -13.24 -27.11
CA LEU A 18 18.80 -12.44 -26.69
C LEU A 18 18.41 -11.36 -25.65
N ALA A 19 17.29 -10.67 -25.86
CA ALA A 19 16.78 -9.70 -24.89
C ALA A 19 16.44 -10.38 -23.55
N ALA A 20 15.82 -11.56 -23.57
CA ALA A 20 15.51 -12.32 -22.36
C ALA A 20 16.77 -12.75 -21.59
N LEU A 21 17.78 -13.28 -22.29
CA LEU A 21 19.05 -13.70 -21.65
C LEU A 21 19.82 -12.52 -21.08
N THR A 22 19.86 -11.39 -21.79
CA THR A 22 20.57 -10.18 -21.33
C THR A 22 19.86 -9.50 -20.14
N LEU A 23 18.53 -9.60 -20.03
CA LEU A 23 17.80 -9.15 -18.84
C LEU A 23 18.22 -9.88 -17.56
N LEU A 24 18.67 -11.13 -17.68
CA LEU A 24 19.17 -11.91 -16.55
C LEU A 24 20.55 -11.44 -16.08
N LEU A 25 21.31 -10.67 -16.86
CA LEU A 25 22.63 -10.18 -16.45
C LEU A 25 22.54 -8.87 -15.64
N PRO A 26 23.52 -8.60 -14.75
CA PRO A 26 23.65 -7.30 -14.07
C PRO A 26 23.76 -6.14 -15.08
N ARG A 27 23.20 -4.97 -14.74
CA ARG A 27 23.12 -3.82 -15.67
C ARG A 27 24.46 -3.41 -16.26
N GLY A 28 25.52 -3.35 -15.45
CA GLY A 28 26.87 -2.99 -15.92
C GLY A 28 27.53 -4.01 -16.86
N PHE A 29 26.95 -5.21 -16.98
CA PHE A 29 27.45 -6.29 -17.83
C PHE A 29 26.52 -6.56 -19.02
N ARG A 30 25.28 -6.05 -18.96
CA ARG A 30 24.22 -6.33 -19.93
C ARG A 30 24.56 -5.81 -21.32
N ASP A 31 24.96 -4.55 -21.42
CA ASP A 31 25.12 -3.90 -22.73
C ASP A 31 26.33 -4.46 -23.48
N ARG A 32 27.43 -4.72 -22.75
CA ARG A 32 28.60 -5.42 -23.29
C ARG A 32 28.25 -6.83 -23.75
N GLN A 33 27.63 -7.64 -22.89
CA GLN A 33 27.31 -9.02 -23.25
C GLN A 33 26.26 -9.09 -24.37
N ARG A 34 25.32 -8.13 -24.41
CA ARG A 34 24.38 -7.98 -25.51
C ARG A 34 25.10 -7.68 -26.81
N ALA A 35 26.06 -6.76 -26.82
CA ALA A 35 26.84 -6.43 -28.01
C ALA A 35 27.66 -7.64 -28.50
N GLU A 36 28.37 -8.32 -27.59
CA GLU A 36 29.15 -9.52 -27.90
C GLU A 36 28.27 -10.64 -28.50
N TRP A 37 27.17 -10.98 -27.83
CA TRP A 37 26.24 -12.00 -28.35
C TRP A 37 25.55 -11.58 -29.64
N THR A 38 25.26 -10.29 -29.83
CA THR A 38 24.70 -9.78 -31.09
C THR A 38 25.71 -9.95 -32.23
N ALA A 39 26.97 -9.61 -31.99
CA ALA A 39 28.05 -9.72 -32.96
C ALA A 39 28.29 -11.20 -33.34
N ASP A 40 28.38 -12.08 -32.35
CA ASP A 40 28.52 -13.53 -32.57
C ASP A 40 27.35 -14.07 -33.39
N LEU A 41 26.10 -13.73 -33.05
CA LEU A 41 24.95 -14.20 -33.80
C LEU A 41 24.88 -13.66 -35.24
N MET A 42 25.37 -12.45 -35.48
CA MET A 42 25.44 -11.85 -36.83
C MET A 42 26.51 -12.51 -37.71
N THR A 43 27.61 -12.99 -37.10
CA THR A 43 28.69 -13.68 -37.82
C THR A 43 28.39 -15.17 -38.05
N MET A 44 27.49 -15.76 -37.27
CA MET A 44 27.09 -17.16 -37.44
C MET A 44 26.10 -17.34 -38.60
N THR A 45 26.41 -18.25 -39.53
CA THR A 45 25.52 -18.67 -40.62
C THR A 45 24.56 -19.79 -40.21
N THR A 46 24.95 -20.66 -39.27
CA THR A 46 24.15 -21.78 -38.75
C THR A 46 24.35 -21.96 -37.23
N GLY A 47 23.49 -22.73 -36.56
CA GLY A 47 23.67 -23.09 -35.15
C GLY A 47 23.35 -22.01 -34.10
N ARG A 48 22.70 -20.90 -34.52
CA ARG A 48 22.35 -19.74 -33.67
C ARG A 48 21.55 -20.12 -32.41
N TRP A 49 20.63 -21.06 -32.52
CA TRP A 49 19.84 -21.55 -31.37
C TRP A 49 20.66 -22.36 -30.37
N ARG A 50 21.56 -23.22 -30.87
CA ARG A 50 22.48 -23.98 -30.01
C ARG A 50 23.44 -23.05 -29.27
N TYR A 51 23.90 -21.99 -29.93
CA TYR A 51 24.69 -20.94 -29.31
C TYR A 51 23.93 -20.23 -28.18
N LEU A 52 22.69 -19.77 -28.44
CA LEU A 52 21.85 -19.14 -27.41
C LEU A 52 21.57 -20.06 -26.21
N PHE A 53 21.38 -21.36 -26.47
CA PHE A 53 21.20 -22.34 -25.41
C PHE A 53 22.50 -22.56 -24.60
N GLY A 54 23.66 -22.56 -25.26
CA GLY A 54 24.96 -22.52 -24.61
C GLY A 54 25.15 -21.27 -23.75
N ALA A 55 24.80 -20.10 -24.28
CA ALA A 55 24.83 -18.83 -23.56
C ALA A 55 23.88 -18.83 -22.35
N ALA A 56 22.70 -19.45 -22.47
CA ALA A 56 21.78 -19.62 -21.35
C ALA A 56 22.37 -20.50 -20.24
N ARG A 57 23.06 -21.60 -20.59
CA ARG A 57 23.74 -22.47 -19.62
C ARG A 57 24.91 -21.79 -18.91
N THR A 58 25.59 -20.85 -19.55
CA THR A 58 26.71 -20.12 -18.94
C THR A 58 26.26 -18.89 -18.13
N LEU A 59 24.97 -18.53 -18.15
CA LEU A 59 24.43 -17.40 -17.37
C LEU A 59 24.77 -17.42 -15.88
N PRO A 60 24.69 -18.55 -15.14
CA PRO A 60 25.06 -18.58 -13.73
C PRO A 60 26.54 -18.25 -13.51
N ALA A 61 27.43 -18.78 -14.36
CA ALA A 61 28.86 -18.51 -14.30
C ALA A 61 29.18 -17.04 -14.63
N LEU A 62 28.53 -16.48 -15.67
CA LEU A 62 28.65 -15.07 -16.04
C LEU A 62 28.13 -14.14 -14.94
N ARG A 63 27.02 -14.50 -14.28
CA ARG A 63 26.52 -13.78 -13.09
C ARG A 63 27.52 -13.83 -11.94
N ALA A 64 28.12 -14.98 -11.68
CA ALA A 64 29.11 -15.12 -10.62
C ALA A 64 30.40 -14.33 -10.92
N ALA A 65 30.85 -14.32 -12.17
CA ALA A 65 32.00 -13.52 -12.62
C ALA A 65 31.71 -12.01 -12.51
N ALA A 66 30.54 -11.55 -12.96
CA ALA A 66 30.14 -10.15 -12.86
C ALA A 66 29.99 -9.66 -11.41
N ARG A 67 29.58 -10.54 -10.49
CA ARG A 67 29.56 -10.24 -9.04
C ARG A 67 30.97 -10.13 -8.46
N ARG A 68 31.88 -11.05 -8.82
CA ARG A 68 33.28 -11.03 -8.36
C ARG A 68 34.05 -9.82 -8.89
N ALA A 69 33.79 -9.42 -10.14
CA ALA A 69 34.41 -8.25 -10.76
C ALA A 69 33.86 -6.91 -10.25
N GLY A 70 32.94 -6.90 -9.26
CA GLY A 70 32.33 -5.67 -8.76
C GLY A 70 31.39 -4.97 -9.75
N LEU A 71 31.17 -5.54 -10.93
CA LEU A 71 30.31 -4.99 -12.01
C LEU A 71 28.81 -5.14 -11.70
N SER A 72 28.46 -5.86 -10.63
CA SER A 72 27.15 -5.77 -9.99
C SER A 72 26.91 -4.41 -9.32
N ARG A 73 27.98 -3.64 -9.05
CA ARG A 73 27.95 -2.25 -8.59
C ARG A 73 28.29 -1.33 -9.77
N GLY A 74 27.39 -1.29 -10.76
CA GLY A 74 27.41 -0.19 -11.73
C GLY A 74 27.25 1.18 -11.03
N PRO A 75 27.67 2.28 -11.65
CA PRO A 75 27.55 3.61 -11.08
C PRO A 75 26.12 3.84 -10.63
N THR A 76 26.00 4.43 -9.44
CA THR A 76 24.78 4.69 -8.67
C THR A 76 23.73 5.46 -9.48
N ALA A 77 22.97 4.73 -10.29
CA ALA A 77 21.77 5.19 -10.98
C ALA A 77 20.62 4.21 -10.71
N VAL A 78 20.44 3.81 -9.44
CA VAL A 78 19.26 3.04 -9.00
C VAL A 78 18.84 3.48 -7.59
N ALA A 79 18.27 4.66 -7.50
CA ALA A 79 17.37 5.04 -6.40
C ALA A 79 15.97 4.39 -6.57
N HIS A 80 15.88 3.15 -7.05
CA HIS A 80 14.61 2.56 -7.53
C HIS A 80 14.14 1.27 -6.85
N THR A 81 14.79 0.78 -5.81
CA THR A 81 14.26 -0.37 -5.02
C THR A 81 14.05 -0.09 -3.54
N THR A 82 14.69 0.94 -2.97
CA THR A 82 14.40 1.39 -1.60
C THR A 82 13.12 2.23 -1.48
N GLY A 83 12.54 2.66 -2.60
CA GLY A 83 11.32 3.48 -2.65
C GLY A 83 10.02 2.74 -3.00
N ALA A 84 10.07 1.47 -3.43
CA ALA A 84 8.89 0.75 -3.91
C ALA A 84 7.83 0.55 -2.82
N LEU A 85 8.27 0.28 -1.58
CA LEU A 85 7.36 0.11 -0.44
C LEU A 85 6.98 1.42 0.24
N ARG A 86 7.69 2.53 -0.02
CA ARG A 86 7.42 3.82 0.63
C ARG A 86 6.09 4.43 0.23
N ALA A 87 5.74 4.32 -1.06
CA ALA A 87 4.46 4.80 -1.56
C ALA A 87 3.27 4.03 -0.95
N PRO A 88 3.19 2.69 -1.05
CA PRO A 88 2.09 1.94 -0.44
C PRO A 88 2.07 2.06 1.10
N ALA A 89 3.23 2.11 1.76
CA ALA A 89 3.30 2.38 3.20
C ALA A 89 2.68 3.73 3.58
N ARG A 90 2.95 4.79 2.80
CA ARG A 90 2.35 6.11 3.02
C ARG A 90 0.85 6.11 2.73
N VAL A 91 0.42 5.43 1.68
CA VAL A 91 -1.01 5.30 1.35
C VAL A 91 -1.76 4.61 2.48
N LEU A 92 -1.22 3.50 3.00
CA LEU A 92 -1.84 2.80 4.13
C LEU A 92 -1.79 3.64 5.42
N LEU A 93 -0.67 4.31 5.71
CA LEU A 93 -0.58 5.17 6.88
C LEU A 93 -1.54 6.34 6.83
N PHE A 94 -1.70 7.01 5.68
CA PHE A 94 -2.62 8.14 5.56
C PHE A 94 -4.07 7.68 5.45
N GLY A 95 -4.33 6.61 4.70
CA GLY A 95 -5.68 6.10 4.47
C GLY A 95 -6.28 5.34 5.65
N LEU A 96 -5.47 4.63 6.45
CA LEU A 96 -5.92 3.99 7.69
C LEU A 96 -5.68 4.84 8.93
N GLY A 97 -4.63 5.65 8.95
CA GLY A 97 -4.21 6.36 10.15
C GLY A 97 -5.30 7.25 10.70
N TRP A 98 -5.86 8.15 9.89
CA TRP A 98 -6.92 9.04 10.35
C TRP A 98 -8.20 8.29 10.77
N PRO A 99 -8.78 7.37 9.98
CA PRO A 99 -9.98 6.65 10.41
C PRO A 99 -9.78 5.83 11.69
N VAL A 100 -8.70 5.06 11.76
CA VAL A 100 -8.43 4.16 12.89
C VAL A 100 -8.07 4.94 14.15
N LEU A 101 -7.26 5.99 14.05
CA LEU A 101 -6.96 6.84 15.21
C LEU A 101 -8.21 7.55 15.71
N SER A 102 -9.05 8.06 14.81
CA SER A 102 -10.32 8.68 15.19
C SER A 102 -11.21 7.69 15.95
N TRP A 103 -11.34 6.46 15.42
CA TRP A 103 -12.07 5.40 16.09
C TRP A 103 -11.50 5.09 17.47
N VAL A 104 -10.18 4.88 17.59
CA VAL A 104 -9.54 4.60 18.90
C VAL A 104 -9.83 5.71 19.91
N LEU A 105 -9.73 6.99 19.50
CA LEU A 105 -9.93 8.13 20.38
C LEU A 105 -11.39 8.28 20.82
N LEU A 106 -12.33 8.22 19.87
CA LEU A 106 -13.74 8.46 20.17
C LEU A 106 -14.47 7.26 20.76
N VAL A 107 -14.03 6.05 20.46
CA VAL A 107 -14.74 4.83 20.85
C VAL A 107 -14.08 4.18 22.07
N PRO A 108 -13.05 3.31 21.96
CA PRO A 108 -12.54 2.61 23.14
C PRO A 108 -11.88 3.55 24.14
N LEU A 109 -11.10 4.55 23.71
CA LEU A 109 -10.42 5.43 24.66
C LEU A 109 -11.43 6.24 25.48
N SER A 110 -12.38 6.91 24.83
CA SER A 110 -13.42 7.66 25.55
C SER A 110 -14.29 6.76 26.42
N TYR A 111 -14.67 5.58 25.91
CA TYR A 111 -15.49 4.62 26.66
C TYR A 111 -14.86 4.20 27.99
N PHE A 112 -13.54 3.95 27.99
CA PHE A 112 -12.81 3.60 29.21
C PHE A 112 -12.40 4.81 30.04
N LEU A 113 -11.93 5.89 29.41
CA LEU A 113 -11.44 7.08 30.11
C LEU A 113 -12.55 7.75 30.94
N PHE A 114 -13.79 7.72 30.45
CA PHE A 114 -14.92 8.30 31.14
C PHE A 114 -15.71 7.32 32.01
N ASP A 115 -15.24 6.07 32.16
CA ASP A 115 -15.91 5.01 32.93
C ASP A 115 -17.38 4.85 32.53
N ILE A 116 -17.65 4.72 31.23
CA ILE A 116 -19.01 4.54 30.72
C ILE A 116 -19.71 3.32 31.35
N PRO A 117 -19.06 2.15 31.50
CA PRO A 117 -19.68 1.01 32.20
C PRO A 117 -20.11 1.34 33.62
N GLY A 118 -19.24 1.99 34.41
CA GLY A 118 -19.56 2.37 35.78
C GLY A 118 -20.63 3.46 35.88
N ARG A 119 -20.73 4.34 34.88
CA ARG A 119 -21.82 5.34 34.79
C ARG A 119 -23.17 4.69 34.45
N ILE A 120 -23.20 3.76 33.50
CA ILE A 120 -24.41 3.00 33.13
C ILE A 120 -24.90 2.16 34.33
N ALA A 121 -23.98 1.55 35.07
CA ALA A 121 -24.33 0.80 36.29
C ALA A 121 -24.95 1.71 37.36
N ARG A 122 -24.43 2.93 37.54
CA ARG A 122 -24.94 3.92 38.51
C ARG A 122 -26.25 4.58 38.11
N SER A 123 -26.50 4.75 36.80
CA SER A 123 -27.75 5.30 36.27
C SER A 123 -28.89 4.28 36.24
N GLY A 124 -28.68 3.06 36.74
CA GLY A 124 -29.68 1.99 36.68
C GLY A 124 -29.93 1.47 35.27
N GLY A 125 -28.93 1.53 34.39
CA GLY A 125 -29.04 1.17 32.98
C GLY A 125 -29.48 2.32 32.07
N GLY A 126 -29.64 3.54 32.59
CA GLY A 126 -29.95 4.72 31.77
C GLY A 126 -28.81 5.07 30.81
N PRO A 127 -29.12 5.49 29.55
CA PRO A 127 -28.11 5.77 28.54
C PRO A 127 -27.22 6.96 28.96
N VAL A 128 -25.91 6.81 28.73
CA VAL A 128 -24.94 7.90 28.91
C VAL A 128 -24.64 8.46 27.52
N ASP A 129 -25.23 9.60 27.18
CA ASP A 129 -25.08 10.20 25.84
C ASP A 129 -23.61 10.53 25.54
N PRO A 130 -23.00 9.96 24.47
CA PRO A 130 -21.63 10.31 24.05
C PRO A 130 -21.44 11.80 23.78
N LYS A 131 -22.49 12.51 23.37
CA LYS A 131 -22.45 13.94 23.05
C LYS A 131 -22.14 14.78 24.27
N SER A 132 -22.53 14.31 25.46
CA SER A 132 -22.25 14.98 26.75
C SER A 132 -20.76 15.04 27.12
N LEU A 133 -19.90 14.31 26.39
CA LEU A 133 -18.45 14.33 26.60
C LEU A 133 -17.76 15.50 25.90
N TRP A 134 -18.46 16.19 25.02
CA TRP A 134 -17.93 17.33 24.28
C TRP A 134 -18.64 18.61 24.73
N PRO A 135 -17.95 19.76 24.66
CA PRO A 135 -18.62 21.04 24.88
C PRO A 135 -19.78 21.16 23.90
N ASP A 136 -21.00 21.33 24.41
CA ASP A 136 -22.23 21.43 23.63
C ASP A 136 -22.70 22.88 23.46
N ASP A 137 -22.10 23.82 24.20
CA ASP A 137 -22.39 25.24 24.14
C ASP A 137 -21.14 26.15 24.15
N GLY A 138 -21.37 27.43 23.84
CA GLY A 138 -20.36 28.47 23.93
C GLY A 138 -19.32 28.51 22.79
N VAL A 139 -18.32 29.38 22.97
CA VAL A 139 -17.26 29.63 21.96
C VAL A 139 -16.38 28.39 21.77
N LEU A 140 -16.18 27.60 22.83
CA LEU A 140 -15.33 26.41 22.78
C LEU A 140 -15.91 25.34 21.85
N PHE A 141 -17.23 25.15 21.82
CA PHE A 141 -17.90 24.26 20.86
C PHE A 141 -17.55 24.66 19.42
N TRP A 142 -17.74 25.92 19.05
CA TRP A 142 -17.48 26.40 17.68
C TRP A 142 -16.01 26.27 17.28
N VAL A 143 -15.09 26.49 18.21
CA VAL A 143 -13.65 26.34 17.98
C VAL A 143 -13.26 24.88 17.78
N LEU A 144 -13.87 23.95 18.51
CA LEU A 144 -13.58 22.51 18.44
C LEU A 144 -14.41 21.76 17.39
N LEU A 145 -15.49 22.36 16.89
CA LEU A 145 -16.42 21.74 15.93
C LEU A 145 -15.71 21.11 14.72
N PRO A 146 -14.73 21.77 14.06
CA PRO A 146 -14.03 21.15 12.93
C PRO A 146 -13.26 19.88 13.33
N LEU A 147 -12.63 19.88 14.50
CA LEU A 147 -11.92 18.73 15.03
C LEU A 147 -12.89 17.59 15.37
N MET A 148 -14.01 17.91 16.03
CA MET A 148 -15.06 16.95 16.35
C MET A 148 -15.60 16.28 15.10
N LEU A 149 -16.02 17.06 14.10
CA LEU A 149 -16.54 16.54 12.83
C LEU A 149 -15.51 15.65 12.12
N THR A 150 -14.23 16.04 12.16
CA THR A 150 -13.14 15.26 11.57
C THR A 150 -12.94 13.92 12.28
N LEU A 151 -12.99 13.88 13.61
CA LEU A 151 -12.86 12.64 14.37
C LEU A 151 -14.11 11.76 14.23
N TRP A 152 -15.30 12.34 14.27
CA TRP A 152 -16.56 11.62 14.09
C TRP A 152 -16.63 10.96 12.71
N PHE A 153 -16.33 11.73 11.66
CA PHE A 153 -16.31 11.22 10.30
C PHE A 153 -15.25 10.12 10.11
N GLY A 154 -14.05 10.28 10.69
CA GLY A 154 -13.02 9.24 10.65
C GLY A 154 -13.46 7.96 11.35
N THR A 155 -14.15 8.08 12.47
CA THR A 155 -14.71 6.95 13.22
C THR A 155 -15.76 6.21 12.40
N TYR A 156 -16.67 6.93 11.73
CA TYR A 156 -17.63 6.30 10.82
C TYR A 156 -16.97 5.61 9.64
N VAL A 157 -15.90 6.17 9.07
CA VAL A 157 -15.14 5.48 8.01
C VAL A 157 -14.56 4.15 8.52
N ALA A 158 -14.03 4.12 9.74
CA ALA A 158 -13.48 2.91 10.33
C ALA A 158 -14.56 1.86 10.65
N LEU A 159 -15.71 2.30 11.19
CA LEU A 159 -16.83 1.42 11.56
C LEU A 159 -17.62 0.89 10.35
N ALA A 160 -17.95 1.76 9.40
CA ALA A 160 -18.71 1.38 8.22
C ALA A 160 -17.89 0.54 7.24
N GLY A 161 -16.56 0.70 7.24
CA GLY A 161 -15.64 -0.05 6.39
C GLY A 161 -15.94 0.13 4.89
N GLY A 162 -15.71 -0.93 4.12
CA GLY A 162 -16.14 -1.03 2.72
C GLY A 162 -15.75 0.16 1.83
N TRP A 163 -16.77 0.80 1.22
CA TRP A 163 -16.58 1.87 0.23
C TRP A 163 -16.00 3.15 0.81
N LEU A 164 -16.34 3.53 2.04
CA LEU A 164 -15.77 4.72 2.69
C LEU A 164 -14.28 4.54 2.98
N LEU A 165 -13.88 3.34 3.39
CA LEU A 165 -12.47 2.99 3.56
C LEU A 165 -11.73 2.95 2.21
N ALA A 166 -12.37 2.43 1.15
CA ALA A 166 -11.81 2.47 -0.20
C ALA A 166 -11.62 3.91 -0.71
N ALA A 167 -12.57 4.81 -0.44
CA ALA A 167 -12.50 6.22 -0.81
C ALA A 167 -11.33 6.93 -0.10
N THR A 168 -11.16 6.72 1.21
CA THR A 168 -10.05 7.30 1.97
C THR A 168 -8.68 6.78 1.52
N ILE A 169 -8.58 5.49 1.21
CA ILE A 169 -7.38 4.89 0.62
C ILE A 169 -7.11 5.47 -0.77
N GLY A 170 -8.15 5.67 -1.59
CA GLY A 170 -8.06 6.31 -2.90
C GLY A 170 -7.54 7.74 -2.82
N LEU A 171 -8.09 8.55 -1.90
CA LEU A 171 -7.64 9.92 -1.64
C LEU A 171 -6.21 9.96 -1.11
N ALA A 172 -5.84 9.06 -0.20
CA ALA A 172 -4.45 8.92 0.27
C ALA A 172 -3.51 8.55 -0.89
N GLY A 173 -3.95 7.66 -1.79
CA GLY A 173 -3.27 7.35 -3.05
C GLY A 173 -3.05 8.58 -3.92
N ALA A 174 -4.09 9.42 -4.04
CA ALA A 174 -4.03 10.66 -4.79
C ALA A 174 -2.99 11.63 -4.24
N VAL A 175 -3.06 11.90 -2.93
CA VAL A 175 -2.13 12.80 -2.22
C VAL A 175 -0.68 12.32 -2.35
N VAL A 176 -0.43 11.02 -2.14
CA VAL A 176 0.90 10.43 -2.28
C VAL A 176 1.38 10.48 -3.74
N GLY A 177 0.48 10.28 -4.70
CA GLY A 177 0.76 10.37 -6.13
C GLY A 177 1.18 11.78 -6.56
N PHE A 178 0.42 12.80 -6.18
CA PHE A 178 0.73 14.21 -6.46
C PHE A 178 2.04 14.64 -5.79
N GLY A 179 2.21 14.36 -4.50
CA GLY A 179 3.43 14.71 -3.77
C GLY A 179 4.68 13.99 -4.28
N GLY A 180 4.51 12.82 -4.89
CA GLY A 180 5.59 12.05 -5.52
C GLY A 180 5.83 12.35 -7.00
N ARG A 181 5.07 13.28 -7.62
CA ARG A 181 5.03 13.52 -9.07
C ARG A 181 4.78 12.25 -9.90
N ARG A 182 3.98 11.32 -9.36
CA ARG A 182 3.61 10.05 -9.99
C ARG A 182 2.14 10.08 -10.40
N ILE A 183 1.88 10.64 -11.58
CA ILE A 183 0.53 10.87 -12.12
C ILE A 183 -0.32 9.59 -12.11
N TRP A 184 0.25 8.43 -12.44
CA TRP A 184 -0.49 7.16 -12.44
C TRP A 184 -1.03 6.75 -11.05
N PHE A 185 -0.29 7.03 -9.97
CA PHE A 185 -0.80 6.82 -8.61
C PHE A 185 -1.91 7.80 -8.27
N ALA A 186 -1.79 9.04 -8.74
CA ALA A 186 -2.82 10.05 -8.53
C ALA A 186 -4.13 9.69 -9.25
N VAL A 187 -4.03 9.30 -10.53
CA VAL A 187 -5.16 8.85 -11.34
C VAL A 187 -5.79 7.58 -10.78
N ALA A 188 -4.99 6.57 -10.40
CA ALA A 188 -5.51 5.35 -9.80
C ALA A 188 -6.21 5.62 -8.45
N GLY A 189 -5.64 6.49 -7.61
CA GLY A 189 -6.23 6.89 -6.33
C GLY A 189 -7.55 7.64 -6.51
N LEU A 190 -7.59 8.64 -7.40
CA LEU A 190 -8.82 9.36 -7.75
C LEU A 190 -9.86 8.44 -8.39
N GLY A 191 -9.43 7.51 -9.25
CA GLY A 191 -10.31 6.50 -9.84
C GLY A 191 -10.95 5.61 -8.78
N LEU A 192 -10.17 5.13 -7.80
CA LEU A 192 -10.69 4.34 -6.69
C LEU A 192 -11.69 5.14 -5.84
N ALA A 193 -11.36 6.40 -5.53
CA ALA A 193 -12.25 7.28 -4.77
C ALA A 193 -13.56 7.57 -5.54
N ALA A 194 -13.47 7.80 -6.85
CA ALA A 194 -14.62 8.02 -7.71
C ALA A 194 -15.50 6.76 -7.83
N VAL A 195 -14.90 5.58 -7.98
CA VAL A 195 -15.64 4.30 -8.00
C VAL A 195 -16.35 4.06 -6.67
N ALA A 196 -15.67 4.30 -5.55
CA ALA A 196 -16.27 4.17 -4.23
C ALA A 196 -17.45 5.14 -4.03
N LEU A 197 -17.30 6.40 -4.47
CA LEU A 197 -18.37 7.38 -4.42
C LEU A 197 -19.54 7.00 -5.35
N LEU A 198 -19.26 6.55 -6.58
CA LEU A 198 -20.26 6.10 -7.54
C LEU A 198 -21.03 4.87 -7.03
N ALA A 199 -20.34 3.92 -6.39
CA ALA A 199 -20.98 2.75 -5.78
C ALA A 199 -22.00 3.17 -4.71
N VAL A 200 -21.64 4.13 -3.86
CA VAL A 200 -22.53 4.65 -2.81
C VAL A 200 -23.69 5.49 -3.38
N THR A 201 -23.43 6.30 -4.41
CA THR A 201 -24.40 7.31 -4.89
C THR A 201 -25.33 6.82 -6.00
N VAL A 202 -24.84 5.95 -6.90
CA VAL A 202 -25.57 5.55 -8.12
C VAL A 202 -26.09 4.12 -8.02
N ALA A 203 -25.29 3.21 -7.46
CA ALA A 203 -25.68 1.79 -7.37
C ALA A 203 -26.59 1.49 -6.16
N GLY A 204 -26.93 2.50 -5.36
CA GLY A 204 -27.80 2.34 -4.19
C GLY A 204 -27.21 1.44 -3.10
N PHE A 205 -25.90 1.18 -3.14
CA PHE A 205 -25.25 0.48 -2.03
C PHE A 205 -25.41 1.35 -0.79
N PRO A 206 -25.90 0.79 0.34
CA PRO A 206 -26.02 1.57 1.55
C PRO A 206 -24.65 2.15 1.87
N MET A 207 -24.58 3.48 2.06
CA MET A 207 -23.35 4.17 2.49
C MET A 207 -22.78 3.53 3.77
N PHE A 208 -23.68 2.92 4.55
CA PHE A 208 -23.43 2.11 5.74
C PHE A 208 -23.78 0.64 5.52
N ASN A 209 -23.39 0.04 4.39
CA ASN A 209 -23.39 -1.41 4.29
C ASN A 209 -22.20 -1.87 5.14
N ALA A 210 -22.44 -1.96 6.45
CA ALA A 210 -21.42 -2.19 7.46
C ALA A 210 -20.67 -3.46 7.11
N ASP A 211 -19.51 -3.29 6.50
CA ASP A 211 -18.47 -4.28 6.53
C ASP A 211 -18.06 -4.37 8.01
N PRO A 212 -18.28 -5.49 8.71
CA PRO A 212 -18.06 -5.65 10.16
C PRO A 212 -16.59 -5.52 10.59
N GLY A 213 -15.82 -4.62 9.97
CA GLY A 213 -14.39 -4.43 10.15
C GLY A 213 -13.52 -5.29 9.23
N TYR A 214 -14.03 -6.09 8.28
CA TYR A 214 -13.17 -6.95 7.45
C TYR A 214 -12.22 -6.17 6.56
N GLY A 215 -12.68 -5.08 5.94
CA GLY A 215 -11.85 -4.19 5.13
C GLY A 215 -10.75 -3.51 5.94
N ALA A 216 -11.08 -3.04 7.14
CA ALA A 216 -10.13 -2.47 8.09
C ALA A 216 -9.10 -3.53 8.54
N ALA A 217 -9.54 -4.74 8.88
CA ALA A 217 -8.67 -5.83 9.28
C ALA A 217 -7.77 -6.34 8.15
N LEU A 218 -8.27 -6.43 6.92
CA LEU A 218 -7.48 -6.83 5.75
C LEU A 218 -6.37 -5.82 5.50
N LEU A 219 -6.71 -4.54 5.38
CA LEU A 219 -5.73 -3.47 5.17
C LEU A 219 -4.78 -3.33 6.36
N GLY A 220 -5.29 -3.53 7.59
CA GLY A 220 -4.51 -3.59 8.81
C GLY A 220 -3.48 -4.72 8.81
N THR A 221 -3.88 -5.91 8.39
CA THR A 221 -3.00 -7.09 8.26
C THR A 221 -1.89 -6.82 7.23
N ILE A 222 -2.24 -6.21 6.09
CA ILE A 222 -1.27 -5.78 5.08
C ILE A 222 -0.31 -4.74 5.68
N ALA A 223 -0.82 -3.77 6.44
CA ALA A 223 0.00 -2.75 7.11
C ALA A 223 0.96 -3.38 8.12
N VAL A 224 0.51 -4.30 8.96
CA VAL A 224 1.36 -5.06 9.91
C VAL A 224 2.45 -5.83 9.14
N GLY A 225 2.08 -6.56 8.08
CA GLY A 225 3.03 -7.28 7.24
C GLY A 225 4.11 -6.36 6.65
N LEU A 226 3.71 -5.20 6.10
CA LEU A 226 4.66 -4.21 5.61
C LEU A 226 5.53 -3.61 6.72
N GLY A 227 4.98 -3.37 7.92
CA GLY A 227 5.74 -2.87 9.07
C GLY A 227 6.78 -3.88 9.55
N LEU A 228 6.42 -5.15 9.67
CA LEU A 228 7.30 -6.22 10.15
C LEU A 228 8.37 -6.57 9.10
N PHE A 229 7.99 -6.78 7.84
CA PHE A 229 8.87 -7.32 6.80
C PHE A 229 9.48 -6.25 5.88
N GLY A 230 8.98 -5.01 5.89
CA GLY A 230 9.44 -3.90 5.06
C GLY A 230 10.78 -3.31 5.50
N ARG A 231 11.88 -4.05 5.31
CA ARG A 231 13.24 -3.63 5.71
C ARG A 231 13.74 -2.34 5.06
N SER A 232 13.12 -1.90 3.96
CA SER A 232 13.44 -0.63 3.28
C SER A 232 12.73 0.60 3.85
N LEU A 233 11.82 0.40 4.81
CA LEU A 233 11.08 1.47 5.50
C LEU A 233 11.85 1.96 6.74
N GLY A 234 11.69 3.24 7.08
CA GLY A 234 12.26 3.79 8.32
C GLY A 234 11.64 3.14 9.56
N ARG A 235 12.40 3.04 10.67
CA ARG A 235 11.92 2.44 11.93
C ARG A 235 10.60 3.02 12.41
N TRP A 236 10.45 4.34 12.31
CA TRP A 236 9.24 5.05 12.69
C TRP A 236 8.03 4.67 11.82
N GLN A 237 8.20 4.62 10.49
CA GLN A 237 7.13 4.19 9.58
C GLN A 237 6.71 2.75 9.83
N ARG A 238 7.68 1.87 10.10
CA ARG A 238 7.42 0.46 10.45
C ARG A 238 6.61 0.36 11.74
N GLY A 239 7.02 1.10 12.79
CA GLY A 239 6.32 1.14 14.06
C GLY A 239 4.87 1.59 13.90
N TRP A 240 4.63 2.71 13.20
CA TRP A 240 3.29 3.20 12.96
C TRP A 240 2.43 2.27 12.11
N LEU A 241 3.00 1.61 11.09
CA LEU A 241 2.28 0.63 10.30
C LEU A 241 1.81 -0.56 11.17
N VAL A 242 2.65 -1.01 12.10
CA VAL A 242 2.28 -2.06 13.04
C VAL A 242 1.20 -1.56 13.99
N VAL A 243 1.36 -0.38 14.60
CA VAL A 243 0.40 0.16 15.57
C VAL A 243 -0.97 0.41 14.92
N VAL A 244 -1.01 1.17 13.81
CA VAL A 244 -2.25 1.44 13.08
C VAL A 244 -2.84 0.15 12.50
N GLY A 245 -2.00 -0.75 12.01
CA GLY A 245 -2.47 -2.02 11.45
C GLY A 245 -3.11 -2.93 12.51
N LEU A 246 -2.53 -3.02 13.71
CA LEU A 246 -3.12 -3.75 14.83
C LEU A 246 -4.42 -3.09 15.32
N ALA A 247 -4.45 -1.76 15.41
CA ALA A 247 -5.66 -1.03 15.77
C ALA A 247 -6.77 -1.22 14.72
N ALA A 248 -6.44 -1.29 13.42
CA ALA A 248 -7.39 -1.58 12.36
C ALA A 248 -7.96 -3.02 12.46
N VAL A 249 -7.13 -4.00 12.85
CA VAL A 249 -7.59 -5.37 13.15
C VAL A 249 -8.49 -5.38 14.40
N ALA A 250 -8.20 -4.54 15.40
CA ALA A 250 -9.04 -4.42 16.59
C ALA A 250 -10.45 -3.90 16.28
N VAL A 251 -10.66 -3.16 15.19
CA VAL A 251 -12.00 -2.75 14.73
C VAL A 251 -12.87 -3.98 14.41
N LEU A 252 -12.33 -4.99 13.73
CA LEU A 252 -13.02 -6.26 13.48
C LEU A 252 -13.32 -6.99 14.78
N ALA A 253 -12.33 -7.08 15.68
CA ALA A 253 -12.53 -7.72 16.98
C ALA A 253 -13.65 -7.03 17.78
N ALA A 254 -13.74 -5.70 17.72
CA ALA A 254 -14.79 -4.95 18.39
C ALA A 254 -16.19 -5.25 17.84
N HIS A 255 -16.34 -5.48 16.54
CA HIS A 255 -17.64 -5.88 15.95
C HIS A 255 -18.09 -7.29 16.38
N HIS A 256 -17.15 -8.16 16.78
CA HIS A 256 -17.43 -9.57 17.10
C HIS A 256 -17.31 -9.92 18.57
N THR A 257 -17.10 -8.94 19.44
CA THR A 257 -17.04 -9.14 20.90
C THR A 257 -18.17 -8.37 21.56
N ALA A 258 -18.73 -8.91 22.64
CA ALA A 258 -19.82 -8.25 23.39
C ALA A 258 -19.41 -6.84 23.85
N LEU A 259 -18.21 -6.75 24.44
CA LEU A 259 -17.64 -5.48 24.90
C LEU A 259 -17.49 -4.46 23.75
N GLY A 260 -17.04 -4.89 22.57
CA GLY A 260 -16.91 -3.98 21.43
C GLY A 260 -18.26 -3.57 20.83
N ALA A 261 -19.25 -4.48 20.84
CA ALA A 261 -20.62 -4.17 20.45
C ALA A 261 -21.23 -3.12 21.38
N ASP A 262 -21.00 -3.23 22.69
CA ASP A 262 -21.45 -2.24 23.68
C ASP A 262 -20.81 -0.86 23.44
N MET A 263 -19.51 -0.81 23.14
CA MET A 263 -18.81 0.43 22.79
C MET A 263 -19.37 1.07 21.51
N HIS A 264 -19.65 0.26 20.49
CA HIS A 264 -20.17 0.73 19.20
C HIS A 264 -21.64 1.13 19.29
N ALA A 265 -22.43 0.46 20.14
CA ALA A 265 -23.79 0.86 20.44
C ALA A 265 -23.78 2.21 21.14
N TRP A 266 -23.03 2.31 22.24
CA TRP A 266 -22.87 3.57 22.98
C TRP A 266 -22.48 4.73 22.07
N PHE A 267 -21.43 4.60 21.25
CA PHE A 267 -20.98 5.68 20.37
C PHE A 267 -22.03 6.11 19.31
N ARG A 268 -22.92 5.20 18.90
CA ARG A 268 -23.92 5.46 17.87
C ARG A 268 -25.22 6.08 18.39
N ASP A 269 -25.46 5.99 19.70
CA ASP A 269 -26.58 6.65 20.39
C ASP A 269 -26.37 8.18 20.46
#